data_AF-A0A7S1A2D1-F1
#
_entry.id   AF-A0A7S1A2D1-F1
#
_cell.length_a   1.000
_cell.length_b   1.000
_cell.length_c   1.000
_cell.angle_alpha   90.00
_cell.angle_beta   90.00
_cell.angle_gamma   90.00
#
_symmetry.space_group_name_H-M   'P 1'
#
loop_
_entity.id
_entity.type
_entity.pdbx_description
1 polymer ?
#
loop_
_entity_poly.entity_id
_entity_poly.type
_entity_poly.pdbx_seq_one_letter_code
_entity_poly.pdbx_strand_id
1 'polypeptide(L)'
;SASAASGGFTIVTSERAVKAVTGFSRFEFQLPSQAEIEFDVAEEAEFDESIVGESNLREFLLSRAKVLASKGILSKEFQEQLEQHLLHVQNKRMLTRCQTPSGLTEANLQEMTRDTSGMLPQNFVSLVQKLFSARSVIIEVQRKIVQTRARETKVYENQARLRQNIQSMEKVRDCGTLLTRYLEDLNKDEDDLQKARVMIEADEEDVAKMNAEKTQMELQVETLAKKLYDEMESGTSAS
;
A
#
# COMPACT_ATOMS: atom_id res chain seq x y z
N SER A 1 35.42 13.91 0.92
CA SER A 1 35.96 15.17 1.48
C SER A 1 35.12 15.52 2.70
N ALA A 2 35.69 15.42 3.90
CA ALA A 2 34.96 15.73 5.13
C ALA A 2 34.67 17.24 5.20
N SER A 3 33.43 17.60 5.51
CA SER A 3 32.94 18.97 5.59
C SER A 3 33.48 19.66 6.84
N ALA A 4 33.76 20.97 6.79
CA ALA A 4 34.07 21.77 7.98
C ALA A 4 32.92 21.76 9.02
N ALA A 5 31.73 21.27 8.64
CA ALA A 5 30.61 21.04 9.54
C ALA A 5 30.78 19.83 10.49
N SER A 6 31.80 18.98 10.29
CA SER A 6 32.00 17.72 11.01
C SER A 6 33.12 17.79 12.07
N GLY A 7 33.36 18.95 12.69
CA GLY A 7 34.30 19.08 13.82
C GLY A 7 35.79 19.12 13.47
N GLY A 8 36.18 18.74 12.24
CA GLY A 8 37.56 18.80 11.74
C GLY A 8 38.35 17.50 11.96
N PHE A 9 39.63 17.51 11.58
CA PHE A 9 40.55 16.38 11.78
C PHE A 9 41.35 16.59 13.06
N THR A 10 41.54 15.51 13.83
CA THR A 10 42.42 15.48 14.99
C THR A 10 43.63 14.62 14.66
N ILE A 11 44.82 15.18 14.85
CA ILE A 11 46.08 14.44 14.68
C ILE A 11 46.21 13.44 15.83
N VAL A 12 46.19 12.15 15.51
CA VAL A 12 46.30 11.05 16.47
C VAL A 12 47.75 10.60 16.66
N THR A 13 48.64 10.95 15.72
CA THR A 13 50.07 10.69 15.85
C THR A 13 50.63 11.41 17.06
N SER A 14 50.98 10.62 18.08
CA SER A 14 51.62 11.10 19.32
C SER A 14 53.13 10.92 19.33
N GLU A 15 53.68 10.13 18.39
CA GLU A 15 55.11 9.90 18.31
C GLU A 15 55.85 11.21 17.99
N ARG A 16 56.86 11.57 18.79
CA ARG A 16 57.65 12.82 18.68
C ARG A 16 56.82 14.12 18.77
N ALA A 17 55.56 14.05 19.19
CA ALA A 17 54.73 15.22 19.42
C ALA A 17 55.18 15.96 20.69
N VAL A 18 55.72 17.17 20.53
CA VAL A 18 56.16 18.05 21.62
C VAL A 18 55.00 18.86 22.20
N LYS A 19 54.02 19.21 21.35
CA LYS A 19 52.77 19.85 21.73
C LYS A 19 51.67 19.37 20.82
N ALA A 20 50.51 19.07 21.39
CA ALA A 20 49.31 18.69 20.67
C ALA A 20 48.12 19.53 21.15
N VAL A 21 47.35 20.04 20.19
CA VAL A 21 46.08 20.75 20.38
C VAL A 21 45.12 20.23 19.29
N THR A 22 43.82 20.41 19.45
CA THR A 22 42.84 19.95 18.45
C THR A 22 43.18 20.50 17.06
N GLY A 23 43.45 19.63 16.10
CA GLY A 23 43.83 19.97 14.72
C GLY A 23 45.27 20.45 14.51
N PHE A 24 46.14 20.44 15.54
CA PHE A 24 47.54 20.87 15.39
C PHE A 24 48.49 20.13 16.33
N SER A 25 49.55 19.54 15.78
CA SER A 25 50.63 18.89 16.53
C SER A 25 51.99 19.37 16.04
N ARG A 26 52.90 19.64 16.98
CA ARG A 26 54.30 20.00 16.68
C ARG A 26 55.19 18.80 16.94
N PHE A 27 55.90 18.36 15.90
CA PHE A 27 56.81 17.23 15.96
C PHE A 27 58.26 17.69 15.98
N GLU A 28 59.11 17.00 16.76
CA GLU A 28 60.54 17.29 16.85
C GLU A 28 61.40 16.14 16.35
N PHE A 29 62.37 16.48 15.51
CA PHE A 29 63.31 15.54 14.91
C PHE A 29 64.73 16.06 15.07
N GLN A 30 65.65 15.17 15.42
CA GLN A 30 67.08 15.42 15.32
C GLN A 30 67.62 14.69 14.08
N LEU A 31 68.19 15.46 13.16
CA LEU A 31 68.70 14.97 11.88
C LEU A 31 70.17 15.39 11.71
N PRO A 32 71.06 14.47 11.33
CA PRO A 32 72.43 14.82 10.96
C PRO A 32 72.47 15.57 9.61
N SER A 33 73.58 16.26 9.37
CA SER A 33 73.81 17.00 8.12
C SER A 33 73.59 16.11 6.90
N GLN A 34 72.77 16.57 5.95
CA GLN A 34 72.40 15.88 4.71
C GLN A 34 71.54 14.62 4.88
N ALA A 35 70.87 14.43 6.03
CA ALA A 35 69.87 13.39 6.19
C ALA A 35 68.45 13.90 5.93
N GLU A 36 67.61 13.04 5.36
CA GLU A 36 66.17 13.23 5.21
C GLU A 36 65.42 12.20 6.06
N ILE A 37 64.23 12.57 6.53
CA ILE A 37 63.30 11.65 7.18
C ILE A 37 61.91 11.87 6.62
N GLU A 38 61.24 10.77 6.33
CA GLU A 38 59.80 10.74 6.07
C GLU A 38 59.09 10.39 7.38
N PHE A 39 58.03 11.13 7.69
CA PHE A 39 57.24 10.94 8.90
C PHE A 39 55.76 11.03 8.56
N ASP A 40 55.08 9.89 8.73
CA ASP A 40 53.66 9.78 8.46
C ASP A 40 52.85 10.32 9.63
N VAL A 41 52.02 11.33 9.34
CA VAL A 41 51.06 11.88 10.28
C VAL A 41 49.69 11.28 9.99
N ALA A 42 49.14 10.58 10.98
CA ALA A 42 47.80 10.03 10.95
C ALA A 42 46.81 11.02 11.58
N GLU A 43 45.73 11.25 10.88
CA GLU A 43 44.64 12.13 11.27
C GLU A 43 43.32 11.33 11.25
N GLU A 44 42.51 11.53 12.28
CA GLU A 44 41.17 10.96 12.37
C GLU A 44 40.13 12.09 12.39
N ALA A 45 39.01 11.87 11.72
CA ALA A 45 37.82 12.71 11.84
C ALA A 45 36.68 11.85 12.37
N GLU A 46 36.08 12.30 13.47
CA GLU A 46 34.88 11.71 14.04
C GLU A 46 33.68 12.52 13.59
N PHE A 47 32.62 11.85 13.15
CA PHE A 47 31.36 12.50 12.83
C PHE A 47 30.19 11.66 13.34
N ASP A 48 29.21 12.37 13.88
CA ASP A 48 27.95 11.77 14.30
C ASP A 48 26.94 11.87 13.15
N GLU A 49 26.34 10.73 12.81
CA GLU A 49 25.23 10.66 11.87
C GLU A 49 24.01 10.10 12.59
N SER A 50 22.96 10.91 12.72
CA SER A 50 21.70 10.45 13.28
C SER A 50 20.81 9.86 12.19
N ILE A 51 20.50 8.57 12.30
CA ILE A 51 19.56 7.89 11.40
C ILE A 51 18.16 8.09 11.95
N VAL A 52 17.41 9.01 11.34
CA VAL A 52 16.05 9.33 11.75
C VAL A 52 15.06 8.88 10.69
N GLY A 53 14.02 8.16 11.12
CA GLY A 53 12.90 7.75 10.28
C GLY A 53 13.03 6.35 9.68
N GLU A 54 11.88 5.74 9.40
CA GLU A 54 11.75 4.36 8.92
C GLU A 54 12.51 4.11 7.62
N SER A 55 12.41 5.03 6.65
CA SER A 55 13.05 4.90 5.33
C SER A 55 14.57 4.87 5.42
N ASN A 56 15.16 5.77 6.22
CA ASN A 56 16.59 5.86 6.40
C ASN A 56 17.12 4.65 7.18
N LEU A 57 16.37 4.18 8.18
CA LEU A 57 16.71 2.95 8.91
C LEU A 57 16.65 1.71 8.02
N ARG A 58 15.66 1.63 7.13
CA ARG A 58 15.56 0.54 6.13
C ARG A 58 16.72 0.58 5.15
N GLU A 59 17.09 1.75 4.65
CA GLU A 59 18.25 1.92 3.76
C GLU A 59 19.56 1.54 4.46
N PHE A 60 19.71 1.94 5.73
CA PHE A 60 20.84 1.56 6.56
C PHE A 60 20.96 0.03 6.69
N LEU A 61 19.87 -0.67 7.02
CA LEU A 61 19.86 -2.13 7.16
C LEU A 61 20.15 -2.86 5.84
N LEU A 62 19.66 -2.32 4.72
CA LEU A 62 19.88 -2.92 3.40
C LEU A 62 21.32 -2.79 2.90
N SER A 63 21.98 -1.67 3.22
CA SER A 63 23.28 -1.30 2.66
C SER A 63 24.42 -1.39 3.69
N ARG A 64 24.44 -0.44 4.64
CA ARG A 64 25.56 -0.18 5.57
C ARG A 64 25.65 -1.22 6.68
N ALA A 65 24.53 -1.72 7.18
CA ALA A 65 24.52 -2.67 8.30
C ALA A 65 25.30 -3.94 8.00
N LYS A 66 25.21 -4.48 6.78
CA LYS A 66 25.95 -5.68 6.35
C LYS A 66 27.46 -5.46 6.38
N VAL A 67 27.92 -4.29 5.95
CA VAL A 67 29.34 -3.92 5.97
C VAL A 67 29.82 -3.77 7.40
N LEU A 68 29.06 -3.08 8.26
CA LEU A 68 29.40 -2.89 9.66
C LEU A 68 29.39 -4.20 10.46
N ALA A 69 28.46 -5.11 10.15
CA ALA A 69 28.41 -6.45 10.73
C ALA A 69 29.61 -7.29 10.31
N SER A 70 30.02 -7.24 9.04
CA SER A 70 31.22 -7.96 8.57
C SER A 70 32.52 -7.48 9.23
N LYS A 71 32.54 -6.21 9.68
CA LYS A 71 33.65 -5.61 10.42
C LYS A 71 33.56 -5.84 11.94
N GLY A 72 32.53 -6.53 12.42
CA GLY A 72 32.29 -6.74 13.86
C GLY A 72 31.88 -5.48 14.63
N ILE A 73 31.56 -4.39 13.93
CA ILE A 73 31.14 -3.11 14.55
C ILE A 73 29.66 -3.19 14.95
N LEU A 74 28.84 -3.82 14.10
CA LEU A 74 27.42 -4.04 14.37
C LEU A 74 27.21 -5.47 14.83
N SER A 75 26.67 -5.67 16.04
CA SER A 75 26.31 -7.02 16.49
C SER A 75 25.11 -7.55 15.71
N LYS A 76 25.09 -8.86 15.45
CA LYS A 76 23.98 -9.53 14.77
C LYS A 76 22.68 -9.39 15.57
N GLU A 77 22.78 -9.47 16.90
CA GLU A 77 21.66 -9.30 17.83
C GLU A 77 21.02 -7.91 17.70
N PHE A 78 21.83 -6.85 17.63
CA PHE A 78 21.32 -5.50 17.46
C PHE A 78 20.73 -5.28 16.07
N GLN A 79 21.31 -5.87 15.03
CA GLN A 79 20.71 -5.85 13.69
C GLN A 79 19.32 -6.52 13.70
N GLU A 80 19.19 -7.69 14.31
CA GLU A 80 17.92 -8.40 14.45
C GLU A 80 16.89 -7.54 15.23
N GLN A 81 17.31 -6.87 16.31
CA GLN A 81 16.44 -5.93 17.05
C GLN A 81 15.96 -4.75 16.20
N LEU A 82 16.83 -4.16 15.38
CA LEU A 82 16.45 -3.08 14.46
C LEU A 82 15.47 -3.54 13.38
N GLU A 83 15.68 -4.75 12.82
CA GLU A 83 14.76 -5.37 11.87
C GLU A 83 13.39 -5.63 12.52
N GLN A 84 13.36 -6.15 13.75
CA GLN A 84 12.12 -6.34 14.52
C GLN A 84 11.42 -5.00 14.83
N HIS A 85 12.19 -3.96 15.17
CA HIS A 85 11.63 -2.64 15.43
C HIS A 85 10.97 -2.03 14.18
N LEU A 86 11.61 -2.14 13.01
CA LEU A 86 11.01 -1.72 11.75
C LEU A 86 9.71 -2.48 11.45
N LEU A 87 9.74 -3.80 11.64
CA LEU A 87 8.58 -4.66 11.46
C LEU A 87 7.42 -4.21 12.36
N HIS A 88 7.72 -3.90 13.62
CA HIS A 88 6.75 -3.43 14.61
C HIS A 88 6.11 -2.10 14.20
N VAL A 89 6.93 -1.13 13.77
CA VAL A 89 6.45 0.18 13.31
C VAL A 89 5.57 0.05 12.07
N GLN A 90 5.98 -0.79 11.10
CA GLN A 90 5.19 -1.04 9.90
C GLN A 90 3.86 -1.72 10.23
N ASN A 91 3.86 -2.69 11.14
CA ASN A 91 2.67 -3.42 11.57
C ASN A 91 1.68 -2.46 12.23
N LYS A 92 2.16 -1.60 13.14
CA LYS A 92 1.34 -0.56 13.77
C LYS A 92 0.71 0.36 12.72
N ARG A 93 1.51 0.87 11.77
CA ARG A 93 1.02 1.73 10.69
C ARG A 93 -0.07 1.04 9.87
N MET A 94 0.09 -0.23 9.53
CA MET A 94 -0.92 -1.00 8.80
C MET A 94 -2.19 -1.20 9.62
N LEU A 95 -2.06 -1.58 10.90
CA LEU A 95 -3.19 -1.77 11.80
C LEU A 95 -3.99 -0.48 11.96
N THR A 96 -3.32 0.67 12.16
CA THR A 96 -3.97 1.97 12.22
C THR A 96 -4.78 2.27 10.96
N ARG A 97 -4.25 1.96 9.76
CA ARG A 97 -5.02 2.11 8.50
C ARG A 97 -6.23 1.19 8.44
N CYS A 98 -6.09 -0.03 8.94
CA CYS A 98 -7.18 -1.00 9.00
C CYS A 98 -8.26 -0.68 10.04
N GLN A 99 -8.02 0.25 10.97
CA GLN A 99 -9.07 0.78 11.84
C GLN A 99 -10.11 1.61 11.08
N THR A 100 -9.79 2.05 9.85
CA THR A 100 -10.71 2.69 8.92
C THR A 100 -10.77 1.89 7.61
N PRO A 101 -11.46 0.73 7.59
CA PRO A 101 -11.42 -0.19 6.45
C PRO A 101 -11.87 0.44 5.12
N SER A 102 -12.77 1.42 5.17
CA SER A 102 -13.30 2.13 3.99
C SER A 102 -12.21 2.81 3.16
N GLY A 103 -11.11 3.27 3.78
CA GLY A 103 -9.98 3.92 3.11
C GLY A 103 -8.90 2.97 2.58
N LEU A 104 -9.04 1.66 2.81
CA LEU A 104 -8.04 0.68 2.36
C LEU A 104 -8.03 0.54 0.84
N THR A 105 -6.82 0.55 0.26
CA THR A 105 -6.59 0.39 -1.18
C THR A 105 -5.96 -0.97 -1.50
N GLU A 106 -6.06 -1.40 -2.77
CA GLU A 106 -5.43 -2.63 -3.27
C GLU A 106 -3.91 -2.64 -3.02
N ALA A 107 -3.27 -1.47 -3.09
CA ALA A 107 -1.85 -1.31 -2.78
C ALA A 107 -1.53 -1.67 -1.32
N ASN A 108 -2.44 -1.35 -0.38
CA ASN A 108 -2.28 -1.74 1.01
C ASN A 108 -2.44 -3.25 1.21
N LEU A 109 -3.36 -3.89 0.47
CA LEU A 109 -3.49 -5.35 0.49
C LEU A 109 -2.22 -6.02 -0.03
N GLN A 110 -1.63 -5.49 -1.12
CA GLN A 110 -0.36 -5.98 -1.65
C GLN A 110 0.80 -5.79 -0.67
N GLU A 111 0.86 -4.65 0.02
CA GLU A 111 1.83 -4.40 1.10
C GLU A 111 1.71 -5.46 2.19
N MET A 112 0.48 -5.78 2.62
CA MET A 112 0.21 -6.82 3.62
C MET A 112 0.52 -8.26 3.17
N THR A 113 0.49 -8.54 1.86
CA THR A 113 0.70 -9.90 1.31
C THR A 113 2.11 -10.15 0.77
N ARG A 114 2.85 -9.11 0.37
CA ARG A 114 4.22 -9.25 -0.14
C ARG A 114 5.24 -9.53 0.98
N ASP A 115 5.01 -8.99 2.17
CA ASP A 115 5.90 -9.17 3.32
C ASP A 115 5.47 -10.39 4.16
N THR A 116 5.61 -11.59 3.59
CA THR A 116 5.34 -12.89 4.24
C THR A 116 6.24 -13.24 5.44
N SER A 117 7.17 -12.36 5.83
CA SER A 117 8.28 -12.69 6.74
C SER A 117 8.04 -12.33 8.22
N GLY A 118 6.79 -12.11 8.65
CA GLY A 118 6.50 -11.96 10.08
C GLY A 118 5.48 -10.87 10.49
N MET A 119 4.69 -10.36 9.54
CA MET A 119 3.74 -9.27 9.79
C MET A 119 2.30 -9.73 9.74
N LEU A 120 1.55 -9.30 10.76
CA LEU A 120 0.12 -9.51 11.04
C LEU A 120 -0.37 -10.98 11.03
N PRO A 121 -1.31 -11.35 11.91
CA PRO A 121 -1.87 -12.70 11.91
C PRO A 121 -2.51 -13.07 10.56
N GLN A 122 -2.23 -14.27 10.03
CA GLN A 122 -2.71 -14.71 8.71
C GLN A 122 -4.25 -14.70 8.62
N ASN A 123 -4.94 -14.99 9.72
CA ASN A 123 -6.39 -14.88 9.80
C ASN A 123 -6.87 -13.44 9.60
N PHE A 124 -6.13 -12.44 10.07
CA PHE A 124 -6.43 -11.03 9.83
C PHE A 124 -6.20 -10.65 8.36
N VAL A 125 -5.05 -11.03 7.79
CA VAL A 125 -4.73 -10.76 6.38
C VAL A 125 -5.78 -11.39 5.45
N SER A 126 -6.17 -12.64 5.71
CA SER A 126 -7.21 -13.31 4.93
C SER A 126 -8.60 -12.67 5.07
N LEU A 127 -8.93 -12.09 6.23
CA LEU A 127 -10.16 -11.33 6.42
C LEU A 127 -10.16 -10.05 5.57
N VAL A 128 -9.04 -9.31 5.57
CA VAL A 128 -8.88 -8.13 4.71
C VAL A 128 -8.99 -8.54 3.24
N GLN A 129 -8.37 -9.64 2.82
CA GLN A 129 -8.49 -10.14 1.45
C GLN A 129 -9.95 -10.48 1.08
N LYS A 130 -10.70 -11.12 1.98
CA LYS A 130 -12.13 -11.39 1.78
C LYS A 130 -12.93 -10.08 1.60
N LEU A 131 -12.66 -9.07 2.41
CA LEU A 131 -13.29 -7.75 2.26
C LEU A 131 -13.03 -7.14 0.87
N PHE A 132 -11.80 -7.23 0.35
CA PHE A 132 -11.47 -6.76 -1.00
C PHE A 132 -12.18 -7.56 -2.10
N SER A 133 -12.26 -8.88 -1.95
CA SER A 133 -13.03 -9.70 -2.89
C SER A 133 -14.52 -9.34 -2.90
N ALA A 134 -15.12 -9.11 -1.71
CA ALA A 134 -16.52 -8.72 -1.60
C ALA A 134 -16.79 -7.36 -2.28
N ARG A 135 -15.89 -6.38 -2.09
CA ARG A 135 -15.95 -5.09 -2.78
C ARG A 135 -15.92 -5.25 -4.30
N SER A 136 -15.03 -6.11 -4.78
CA SER A 136 -14.87 -6.35 -6.22
C SER A 136 -16.13 -6.97 -6.83
N VAL A 137 -16.74 -7.96 -6.15
CA VAL A 137 -17.98 -8.58 -6.59
C VAL A 137 -19.14 -7.57 -6.59
N ILE A 138 -19.28 -6.74 -5.55
CA ILE A 138 -20.31 -5.70 -5.49
C ILE A 138 -20.20 -4.74 -6.68
N ILE A 139 -18.97 -4.29 -7.00
CA ILE A 139 -18.73 -3.40 -8.15
C ILE A 139 -19.12 -4.10 -9.47
N GLU A 140 -18.82 -5.39 -9.60
CA GLU A 140 -19.19 -6.16 -10.80
C GLU A 140 -20.71 -6.28 -10.97
N VAL A 141 -21.45 -6.61 -9.91
CA VAL A 141 -22.92 -6.72 -9.94
C VAL A 141 -23.55 -5.36 -10.20
N GLN A 142 -23.07 -4.28 -9.56
CA GLN A 142 -23.52 -2.92 -9.85
C GLN A 142 -23.30 -2.54 -11.32
N ARG A 143 -22.18 -2.95 -11.92
CA ARG A 143 -21.93 -2.75 -13.35
C ARG A 143 -22.96 -3.51 -14.20
N LYS A 144 -23.34 -4.74 -13.83
CA LYS A 144 -24.39 -5.51 -14.53
C LYS A 144 -25.74 -4.80 -14.45
N ILE A 145 -26.14 -4.29 -13.30
CA ILE A 145 -27.37 -3.50 -13.13
C ILE A 145 -27.39 -2.31 -14.08
N VAL A 146 -26.29 -1.54 -14.13
CA VAL A 146 -26.18 -0.37 -15.03
C VAL A 146 -26.31 -0.79 -16.50
N GLN A 147 -25.68 -1.90 -16.89
CA GLN A 147 -25.78 -2.43 -18.26
C GLN A 147 -27.21 -2.89 -18.61
N THR A 148 -27.90 -3.56 -17.69
CA THR A 148 -29.29 -4.00 -17.89
C THR A 148 -30.24 -2.82 -18.02
N ARG A 149 -30.10 -1.79 -17.16
CA ARG A 149 -30.87 -0.54 -17.27
C ARG A 149 -30.63 0.21 -18.59
N ALA A 150 -29.38 0.20 -19.08
CA ALA A 150 -29.07 0.75 -20.39
C ALA A 150 -29.75 -0.03 -21.53
N ARG A 151 -29.91 -1.36 -21.39
CA ARG A 151 -30.68 -2.17 -22.34
C ARG A 151 -32.17 -1.83 -22.29
N GLU A 152 -32.76 -1.67 -21.11
CA GLU A 152 -34.17 -1.24 -20.98
C GLU A 152 -34.43 0.08 -21.71
N THR A 153 -33.52 1.04 -21.58
CA THR A 153 -33.63 2.34 -22.27
C THR A 153 -33.70 2.16 -23.79
N LYS A 154 -32.85 1.28 -24.35
CA LYS A 154 -32.88 0.96 -25.79
C LYS A 154 -34.17 0.26 -26.22
N VAL A 155 -34.74 -0.60 -25.37
CA VAL A 155 -36.03 -1.23 -25.64
C VAL A 155 -37.14 -0.18 -25.68
N TYR A 156 -37.15 0.78 -24.75
CA TYR A 156 -38.11 1.90 -24.79
C TYR A 156 -37.99 2.76 -26.05
N GLU A 157 -36.77 3.08 -26.47
CA GLU A 157 -36.51 3.80 -27.73
C GLU A 157 -37.03 2.99 -28.94
N ASN A 158 -36.81 1.68 -28.95
CA ASN A 158 -37.30 0.79 -30.00
C ASN A 158 -38.84 0.76 -30.04
N GLN A 159 -39.49 0.59 -28.89
CA GLN A 159 -40.94 0.61 -28.78
C GLN A 159 -41.52 1.95 -29.23
N ALA A 160 -40.91 3.08 -28.87
CA ALA A 160 -41.35 4.40 -29.31
C ALA A 160 -41.31 4.52 -30.85
N ARG A 161 -40.23 4.05 -31.47
CA ARG A 161 -40.09 3.98 -32.93
C ARG A 161 -41.14 3.07 -33.56
N LEU A 162 -41.39 1.88 -33.00
CA LEU A 162 -42.40 0.95 -33.50
C LEU A 162 -43.80 1.56 -33.43
N ARG A 163 -44.15 2.23 -32.32
CA ARG A 163 -45.43 2.94 -32.17
C ARG A 163 -45.58 4.04 -33.24
N GLN A 164 -44.53 4.82 -33.50
CA GLN A 164 -44.54 5.84 -34.54
C GLN A 164 -44.71 5.24 -35.95
N ASN A 165 -44.06 4.11 -36.24
CA ASN A 165 -44.21 3.38 -37.49
C ASN A 165 -45.66 2.90 -37.68
N ILE A 166 -46.27 2.31 -36.64
CA ILE A 166 -47.67 1.88 -36.66
C ILE A 166 -48.60 3.06 -36.96
N GLN A 167 -48.42 4.20 -36.29
CA GLN A 167 -49.21 5.41 -36.56
C GLN A 167 -49.08 5.89 -38.01
N SER A 168 -47.86 5.82 -38.59
CA SER A 168 -47.65 6.21 -39.99
C SER A 168 -48.34 5.27 -40.99
N MET A 169 -48.60 4.01 -40.59
CA MET A 169 -49.20 2.98 -41.43
C MET A 169 -50.73 3.01 -41.47
N GLU A 170 -51.40 3.70 -40.55
CA GLU A 170 -52.87 3.88 -40.58
C GLU A 170 -53.38 4.51 -41.89
N LYS A 171 -52.48 5.19 -42.63
CA LYS A 171 -52.78 5.83 -43.91
C LYS A 171 -52.63 4.91 -45.13
N VAL A 172 -52.18 3.66 -44.95
CA VAL A 172 -51.85 2.72 -46.03
C VAL A 172 -52.85 1.57 -46.05
N ARG A 173 -53.52 1.33 -47.19
CA ARG A 173 -54.66 0.40 -47.31
C ARG A 173 -54.32 -1.10 -47.14
N ASP A 174 -53.08 -1.51 -47.35
CA ASP A 174 -52.65 -2.93 -47.34
C ASP A 174 -51.53 -3.22 -46.33
N CYS A 175 -51.77 -2.91 -45.05
CA CYS A 175 -50.73 -2.95 -44.02
C CYS A 175 -50.73 -4.20 -43.10
N GLY A 176 -51.63 -5.16 -43.33
CA GLY A 176 -51.94 -6.26 -42.39
C GLY A 176 -50.73 -7.07 -41.92
N THR A 177 -49.92 -7.60 -42.84
CA THR A 177 -48.77 -8.46 -42.49
C THR A 177 -47.67 -7.70 -41.73
N LEU A 178 -47.40 -6.45 -42.13
CA LEU A 178 -46.37 -5.63 -41.49
C LEU A 178 -46.80 -5.14 -40.10
N LEU A 179 -48.10 -4.85 -39.92
CA LEU A 179 -48.68 -4.50 -38.63
C LEU A 179 -48.59 -5.68 -37.65
N THR A 180 -48.92 -6.90 -38.09
CA THR A 180 -48.78 -8.11 -37.27
C THR A 180 -47.34 -8.28 -36.79
N ARG A 181 -46.34 -8.08 -37.67
CA ARG A 181 -44.92 -8.17 -37.28
C ARG A 181 -44.54 -7.14 -36.22
N TYR A 182 -45.00 -5.90 -36.33
CA TYR A 182 -44.70 -4.88 -35.31
C TYR A 182 -45.39 -5.16 -33.97
N LEU A 183 -46.58 -5.75 -33.96
CA LEU A 183 -47.23 -6.19 -32.73
C LEU A 183 -46.47 -7.37 -32.08
N GLU A 184 -45.95 -8.30 -32.88
CA GLU A 184 -45.08 -9.37 -32.38
C GLU A 184 -43.76 -8.82 -31.81
N ASP A 185 -43.13 -7.87 -32.49
CA ASP A 185 -41.91 -7.19 -32.01
C ASP A 185 -42.17 -6.44 -30.69
N LEU A 186 -43.34 -5.78 -30.54
CA LEU A 186 -43.74 -5.12 -29.30
C LEU A 186 -43.96 -6.11 -28.15
N ASN A 187 -44.62 -7.25 -28.40
CA ASN A 187 -44.80 -8.28 -27.38
C ASN A 187 -43.46 -8.85 -26.91
N LYS A 188 -42.53 -9.07 -27.84
CA LYS A 188 -41.18 -9.52 -27.50
C LYS A 188 -40.40 -8.47 -26.69
N ASP A 189 -40.54 -7.19 -27.03
CA ASP A 189 -39.94 -6.10 -26.27
C ASP A 189 -40.51 -6.03 -24.83
N GLU A 190 -41.82 -6.24 -24.64
CA GLU A 190 -42.45 -6.31 -23.31
C GLU A 190 -41.93 -7.53 -22.49
N ASP A 191 -41.80 -8.70 -23.11
CA ASP A 191 -41.20 -9.88 -22.46
C ASP A 191 -39.74 -9.63 -22.05
N ASP A 192 -38.96 -8.96 -22.89
CA ASP A 192 -37.58 -8.60 -22.62
C ASP A 192 -37.47 -7.56 -21.49
N LEU A 193 -38.38 -6.57 -21.43
CA LEU A 193 -38.46 -5.60 -20.32
C LEU A 193 -38.81 -6.31 -19.01
N GLN A 194 -39.79 -7.20 -19.02
CA GLN A 194 -40.19 -7.91 -17.81
C GLN A 194 -39.03 -8.77 -17.27
N LYS A 195 -38.32 -9.48 -18.15
CA LYS A 195 -37.12 -10.24 -17.76
C LYS A 195 -36.02 -9.34 -17.20
N ALA A 196 -35.76 -8.21 -17.85
CA ALA A 196 -34.74 -7.25 -17.41
C ALA A 196 -35.05 -6.70 -16.00
N ARG A 197 -36.31 -6.35 -15.73
CA ARG A 197 -36.73 -5.86 -14.41
C ARG A 197 -36.56 -6.90 -13.31
N VAL A 198 -36.97 -8.15 -13.56
CA VAL A 198 -36.79 -9.25 -12.61
C VAL A 198 -35.30 -9.48 -12.32
N MET A 199 -34.44 -9.39 -13.34
CA MET A 199 -32.99 -9.49 -13.14
C MET A 199 -32.42 -8.32 -12.34
N ILE A 200 -32.85 -7.08 -12.61
CA ILE A 200 -32.42 -5.90 -11.87
C ILE A 200 -32.83 -6.02 -10.40
N GLU A 201 -34.07 -6.41 -10.11
CA GLU A 201 -34.57 -6.58 -8.75
C GLU A 201 -33.76 -7.63 -7.98
N ALA A 202 -33.47 -8.78 -8.61
CA ALA A 202 -32.64 -9.82 -8.01
C ALA A 202 -31.19 -9.34 -7.77
N ASP A 203 -30.57 -8.69 -8.75
CA ASP A 203 -29.21 -8.15 -8.61
C ASP A 203 -29.14 -7.05 -7.53
N GLU A 204 -30.19 -6.23 -7.37
CA GLU A 204 -30.28 -5.19 -6.34
C GLU A 204 -30.42 -5.79 -4.93
N GLU A 205 -31.22 -6.85 -4.78
CA GLU A 205 -31.33 -7.60 -3.52
C GLU A 205 -29.98 -8.23 -3.14
N ASP A 206 -29.29 -8.84 -4.11
CA ASP A 206 -27.96 -9.42 -3.91
C ASP A 206 -26.93 -8.34 -3.51
N VAL A 207 -26.96 -7.16 -4.14
CA VAL A 207 -26.09 -6.03 -3.76
C VAL A 207 -26.41 -5.55 -2.34
N ALA A 208 -27.68 -5.49 -1.95
CA ALA A 208 -28.06 -5.09 -0.59
C ALA A 208 -27.52 -6.10 0.45
N LYS A 209 -27.67 -7.40 0.18
CA LYS A 209 -27.15 -8.48 1.03
C LYS A 209 -25.61 -8.43 1.13
N MET A 210 -24.92 -8.33 0.00
CA MET A 210 -23.45 -8.24 -0.03
C MET A 210 -22.93 -6.98 0.67
N ASN A 211 -23.64 -5.85 0.60
CA ASN A 211 -23.28 -4.65 1.36
C ASN A 211 -23.43 -4.83 2.87
N ALA A 212 -24.46 -5.56 3.32
CA ALA A 212 -24.61 -5.90 4.73
C ALA A 212 -23.44 -6.80 5.21
N GLU A 213 -23.11 -7.84 4.44
CA GLU A 213 -21.97 -8.73 4.73
C GLU A 213 -20.63 -7.96 4.71
N LYS A 214 -20.44 -7.07 3.73
CA LYS A 214 -19.27 -6.17 3.66
C LYS A 214 -19.17 -5.30 4.92
N THR A 215 -20.26 -4.67 5.35
CA THR A 215 -20.28 -3.81 6.55
C THR A 215 -19.92 -4.62 7.80
N GLN A 216 -20.42 -5.85 7.90
CA GLN A 216 -20.03 -6.76 8.99
C GLN A 216 -18.55 -7.12 8.94
N MET A 217 -17.99 -7.41 7.75
CA MET A 217 -16.55 -7.65 7.58
C MET A 217 -15.71 -6.42 7.92
N GLU A 218 -16.15 -5.21 7.56
CA GLU A 218 -15.47 -3.96 7.93
C GLU A 218 -15.38 -3.81 9.45
N LEU A 219 -16.49 -4.06 10.17
CA LEU A 219 -16.50 -4.03 11.63
C LEU A 219 -15.55 -5.07 12.25
N GLN A 220 -15.51 -6.29 11.68
CA GLN A 220 -14.59 -7.33 12.13
C GLN A 220 -13.13 -6.94 11.91
N VAL A 221 -12.80 -6.38 10.74
CA VAL A 221 -11.45 -5.87 10.44
C VAL A 221 -11.08 -4.76 11.42
N GLU A 222 -11.94 -3.78 11.63
CA GLU A 222 -11.69 -2.68 12.56
C GLU A 222 -11.44 -3.18 13.99
N THR A 223 -12.31 -4.07 14.48
CA THR A 223 -12.23 -4.59 15.86
C THR A 223 -10.96 -5.42 16.06
N LEU A 224 -10.64 -6.30 15.12
CA LEU A 224 -9.42 -7.09 15.18
C LEU A 224 -8.17 -6.21 15.01
N ALA A 225 -8.22 -5.19 14.16
CA ALA A 225 -7.11 -4.26 13.98
C ALA A 225 -6.80 -3.50 15.27
N LYS A 226 -7.84 -3.00 15.97
CA LYS A 226 -7.71 -2.37 17.28
C LYS A 226 -7.11 -3.32 18.31
N LYS A 227 -7.67 -4.53 18.42
CA LYS A 227 -7.17 -5.55 19.36
C LYS A 227 -5.69 -5.87 19.14
N LEU A 228 -5.29 -6.11 17.89
CA LEU A 228 -3.89 -6.40 17.55
C LEU A 228 -2.97 -5.22 17.80
N TYR A 229 -3.46 -3.99 17.58
CA TYR A 229 -2.72 -2.78 17.89
C TYR A 229 -2.45 -2.66 19.40
N ASP A 230 -3.47 -2.91 20.23
CA ASP A 230 -3.37 -2.85 21.68
C ASP A 230 -2.47 -3.95 22.26
N GLU A 231 -2.52 -5.17 21.70
CA GLU A 231 -1.61 -6.28 22.03
C GLU A 231 -0.15 -5.90 21.72
N MET A 232 0.08 -5.22 20.59
CA MET A 232 1.41 -4.72 20.24
C MET A 232 1.89 -3.58 21.14
N GLU A 233 1.01 -2.67 21.57
CA GLU A 233 1.36 -1.59 22.52
C GLU A 233 1.69 -2.12 23.92
N SER A 234 0.86 -3.03 24.43
CA SER A 234 1.03 -3.63 25.75
C SER A 234 2.29 -4.50 25.84
N GLY A 235 2.63 -5.23 24.77
CA GLY A 235 3.88 -5.98 24.68
C GLY A 235 5.13 -5.09 24.65
N THR A 236 5.03 -3.86 24.13
CA THR A 236 6.16 -2.90 24.10
C THR A 236 6.41 -2.26 25.48
N SER A 237 5.45 -2.29 26.39
CA SER A 237 5.53 -1.66 27.71
C SER A 237 6.18 -2.55 28.79
N ALA A 238 6.52 -3.80 28.45
CA ALA A 238 7.02 -4.83 29.36
C ALA A 238 8.45 -5.30 29.03
N SER A 239 9.15 -4.64 28.12
CA SER A 239 10.56 -4.88 27.74
C SER A 239 11.35 -3.60 27.85
#